data_AF-A0A960AFG8-F1
#
_entry.id   AF-A0A960AFG8-F1
#
_cell.length_a   1.000
_cell.length_b   1.000
_cell.length_c   1.000
_cell.angle_alpha   90.00
_cell.angle_beta   90.00
_cell.angle_gamma   90.00
#
_symmetry.space_group_name_H-M   'P 1'
#
loop_
_entity.id
_entity.type
_entity.pdbx_description
1 polymer ?
#
loop_
_entity_poly.entity_id
_entity_poly.type
_entity_poly.pdbx_seq_one_letter_code
_entity_poly.pdbx_strand_id
1 'polypeptide(L)'
;MAVLEPGRVLAWDTRSSGARWIWELSPAGAGTRVVHRRPVPRALTGVSRVFAPVFLGGNAVHADELEAGMAATVARLKAAAES
;
A
#
# COMPACT_ATOMS: atom_id res chain seq x y z
N MET A 1 -9.84 -7.82 7.28
CA MET A 1 -9.27 -8.31 8.56
C MET A 1 -7.78 -8.06 8.52
N ALA A 2 -7.20 -7.52 9.61
CA ALA A 2 -5.76 -7.25 9.66
C ALA A 2 -4.96 -8.56 9.76
N VAL A 3 -3.77 -8.58 9.17
CA VAL A 3 -2.80 -9.68 9.19
C VAL A 3 -1.49 -9.13 9.74
N LEU A 4 -0.92 -9.80 10.74
CA LEU A 4 0.41 -9.52 11.27
C LEU A 4 1.14 -10.86 11.46
N GLU A 5 2.08 -11.14 10.56
CA GLU A 5 3.01 -12.25 10.66
C GLU A 5 4.43 -11.67 10.71
N PRO A 6 5.06 -11.64 11.90
CA PRO A 6 6.39 -11.08 12.07
C PRO A 6 7.39 -11.63 11.06
N GLY A 7 8.13 -10.73 10.40
CA GLY A 7 9.13 -11.08 9.39
C GLY A 7 8.56 -11.60 8.06
N ARG A 8 7.25 -11.62 7.86
CA ARG A 8 6.61 -12.11 6.63
C ARG A 8 5.60 -11.15 6.03
N VAL A 9 4.55 -10.78 6.77
CA VAL A 9 3.49 -9.94 6.21
C VAL A 9 2.84 -9.05 7.26
N LEU A 10 2.57 -7.81 6.86
CA LEU A 10 1.68 -6.89 7.56
C LEU A 10 0.65 -6.38 6.57
N ALA A 11 -0.64 -6.58 6.85
CA ALA A 11 -1.70 -6.10 5.99
C ALA A 11 -2.91 -5.60 6.77
N TRP A 12 -3.53 -4.53 6.28
CA TRP A 12 -4.75 -3.98 6.87
C TRP A 12 -5.60 -3.26 5.83
N ASP A 13 -6.89 -3.16 6.13
CA ASP A 13 -7.85 -2.45 5.30
C ASP A 13 -8.05 -1.02 5.87
N THR A 14 -7.96 -0.01 5.03
CA THR A 14 -8.31 1.37 5.39
C THR A 14 -9.82 1.58 5.21
N ARG A 15 -10.52 1.87 6.30
CA ARG A 15 -11.99 2.02 6.29
C ARG A 15 -12.48 3.19 5.43
N SER A 16 -11.69 4.27 5.31
CA SER A 16 -12.08 5.48 4.57
C SER A 16 -11.96 5.32 3.05
N SER A 17 -10.84 4.80 2.55
CA SER A 17 -10.58 4.65 1.11
C SER A 17 -10.99 3.29 0.56
N GLY A 18 -11.21 2.30 1.43
CA GLY A 18 -11.39 0.91 1.04
C GLY A 18 -10.14 0.23 0.47
N ALA A 19 -8.99 0.91 0.49
CA ALA A 19 -7.74 0.29 0.07
C ALA A 19 -7.25 -0.70 1.13
N ARG A 20 -6.69 -1.82 0.68
CA ARG A 20 -5.89 -2.70 1.54
C ARG A 20 -4.43 -2.38 1.34
N TRP A 21 -3.72 -2.13 2.42
CA TRP A 21 -2.27 -1.98 2.42
C TRP A 21 -1.63 -3.30 2.79
N ILE A 22 -0.54 -3.64 2.11
CA ILE A 22 0.18 -4.90 2.30
C ILE A 22 1.68 -4.60 2.23
N TRP A 23 2.39 -5.06 3.24
CA TRP A 23 3.84 -5.12 3.28
C TRP A 23 4.25 -6.59 3.36
N GLU A 24 5.04 -7.03 2.39
CA GLU A 24 5.62 -8.37 2.35
C GLU A 24 7.11 -8.28 2.56
N LEU A 25 7.60 -9.16 3.43
CA LEU A 25 9.00 -9.28 3.79
C LEU A 25 9.46 -10.68 3.41
N SER A 26 10.61 -10.75 2.75
CA SER A 26 11.24 -12.02 2.39
C SER A 26 12.75 -11.92 2.55
N PRO A 27 13.44 -12.97 3.00
CA PRO A 27 14.90 -12.99 3.04
C PRO A 27 15.50 -12.71 1.66
N ALA A 28 16.56 -11.89 1.62
CA ALA A 28 17.30 -11.56 0.40
C ALA A 28 18.80 -11.48 0.71
N GLY A 29 19.45 -12.64 0.77
CA GLY A 29 20.86 -12.74 1.18
C GLY A 29 21.05 -12.27 2.62
N ALA A 30 21.96 -11.30 2.83
CA ALA A 30 22.16 -10.66 4.12
C ALA A 30 21.08 -9.62 4.49
N GLY A 31 20.17 -9.30 3.57
CA GLY A 31 19.13 -8.31 3.75
C GLY A 31 17.71 -8.87 3.70
N THR A 32 16.74 -7.96 3.68
CA THR A 32 15.31 -8.27 3.51
C THR A 32 14.78 -7.57 2.27
N ARG A 33 14.11 -8.31 1.39
CA ARG A 33 13.31 -7.74 0.32
C ARG A 33 11.96 -7.35 0.87
N VAL A 34 11.63 -6.07 0.75
CA VAL A 34 10.34 -5.50 1.14
C VAL A 34 9.53 -5.15 -0.11
N VAL A 35 8.27 -5.58 -0.16
CA VAL A 35 7.31 -5.22 -1.21
C VAL A 35 6.13 -4.51 -0.57
N HIS A 36 5.80 -3.33 -1.10
CA HIS A 36 4.64 -2.55 -0.70
C HIS A 36 3.55 -2.66 -1.78
N ARG A 37 2.34 -3.09 -1.40
CA ARG A 37 1.19 -3.19 -2.30
C ARG A 37 -0.03 -2.48 -1.72
N ARG A 38 -0.86 -1.95 -2.61
CA ARG A 38 -2.12 -1.29 -2.28
C ARG A 38 -3.26 -1.72 -3.22
N PRO A 39 -3.75 -2.98 -3.14
CA PRO A 39 -4.96 -3.35 -3.87
C PRO A 39 -6.18 -2.62 -3.31
N VAL A 40 -7.11 -2.25 -4.20
CA VAL A 40 -8.45 -1.78 -3.83
C VAL A 40 -9.43 -2.92 -4.14
N PRO A 41 -9.92 -3.68 -3.15
CA PRO A 41 -10.79 -4.82 -3.38
C PRO A 41 -12.13 -4.36 -4.00
N ARG A 42 -12.57 -5.02 -5.07
CA ARG A 42 -13.83 -4.69 -5.77
C ARG A 42 -15.10 -4.84 -4.91
N ALA A 43 -15.02 -5.50 -3.76
CA ALA A 43 -16.17 -5.90 -2.94
C ALA A 43 -16.62 -4.88 -1.88
N LEU A 44 -16.02 -3.69 -1.79
CA LEU A 44 -16.52 -2.61 -0.92
C LEU A 44 -17.64 -1.82 -1.65
N THR A 45 -18.77 -2.49 -1.82
CA THR A 45 -19.88 -2.16 -2.72
C THR A 45 -20.70 -0.91 -2.38
N GLY A 46 -20.34 -0.11 -1.37
CA GLY A 46 -21.07 1.11 -0.98
C GLY A 46 -20.22 2.37 -0.94
N VAL A 47 -19.10 2.32 -0.20
CA VAL A 47 -18.25 3.51 0.05
C VAL A 47 -17.31 3.81 -1.13
N SER A 48 -16.83 2.77 -1.84
CA SER A 48 -15.97 2.94 -3.02
C SER A 48 -16.67 3.59 -4.21
N ARG A 49 -18.02 3.62 -4.25
CA ARG A 49 -18.80 4.29 -5.31
C ARG A 49 -18.78 5.81 -5.21
N VAL A 50 -18.53 6.37 -4.02
CA VAL A 50 -18.39 7.83 -3.81
C VAL A 50 -16.92 8.25 -3.84
N PHE A 51 -16.00 7.37 -3.44
CA PHE A 51 -14.56 7.61 -3.59
C PHE A 51 -14.07 7.47 -5.02
N ALA A 52 -14.69 6.62 -5.85
CA ALA A 52 -14.31 6.52 -7.26
C ALA A 52 -14.47 7.89 -7.97
N PRO A 53 -15.60 8.58 -8.00
CA PRO A 53 -15.69 9.87 -8.69
C PRO A 53 -14.83 11.00 -8.05
N VAL A 54 -14.66 10.99 -6.73
CA VAL A 54 -13.99 12.08 -5.99
C VAL A 54 -12.45 11.94 -5.98
N PHE A 55 -11.90 10.72 -6.00
CA PHE A 55 -10.47 10.48 -6.30
C PHE A 55 -10.17 10.49 -7.80
N LEU A 56 -11.17 10.23 -8.65
CA LEU A 56 -11.02 10.19 -10.12
C LEU A 56 -11.45 11.50 -10.79
N GLY A 57 -11.40 12.61 -10.07
CA GLY A 57 -11.43 13.96 -10.63
C GLY A 57 -10.14 14.33 -11.40
N GLY A 58 -9.59 13.39 -12.19
CA GLY A 58 -8.31 13.56 -12.90
C GLY A 58 -7.52 12.24 -12.99
N ASN A 59 -8.04 11.28 -13.76
CA ASN A 59 -7.73 9.83 -13.75
C ASN A 59 -6.27 9.34 -13.95
N ALA A 60 -5.24 10.18 -14.06
CA ALA A 60 -3.84 9.72 -14.22
C ALA A 60 -2.92 10.31 -13.15
N VAL A 61 -2.91 11.64 -13.03
CA VAL A 61 -2.03 12.39 -12.12
C VAL A 61 -2.13 11.89 -10.68
N HIS A 62 -3.34 11.59 -10.19
CA HIS A 62 -3.52 11.16 -8.80
C HIS A 62 -3.03 9.73 -8.53
N ALA A 63 -3.11 8.85 -9.53
CA ALA A 63 -2.54 7.50 -9.42
C ALA A 63 -1.00 7.56 -9.44
N ASP A 64 -0.44 8.41 -10.30
CA ASP A 64 1.00 8.63 -10.43
C ASP A 64 1.58 9.26 -9.15
N GLU A 65 0.92 10.27 -8.59
CA GLU A 65 1.29 10.90 -7.31
C GLU A 65 1.29 9.88 -6.16
N LEU A 66 0.27 9.02 -6.11
CA LEU A 66 0.18 7.99 -5.10
C LEU A 66 1.30 6.95 -5.25
N GLU A 67 1.56 6.48 -6.47
CA GLU A 67 2.63 5.53 -6.75
C GLU A 67 4.00 6.12 -6.40
N ALA A 68 4.25 7.38 -6.76
CA ALA A 68 5.45 8.11 -6.37
C ALA A 68 5.59 8.22 -4.84
N GLY A 69 4.49 8.52 -4.14
CA GLY A 69 4.47 8.55 -2.67
C GLY A 69 4.75 7.18 -2.03
N MET A 70 4.23 6.11 -2.62
CA MET A 70 4.51 4.73 -2.19
C MET A 70 5.98 4.37 -2.39
N ALA A 71 6.56 4.71 -3.55
CA ALA A 71 7.97 4.48 -3.84
C ALA A 71 8.88 5.26 -2.89
N ALA A 72 8.58 6.54 -2.63
CA ALA A 72 9.31 7.36 -1.67
C ALA A 72 9.26 6.76 -0.25
N THR A 73 8.12 6.17 0.15
CA THR A 73 7.97 5.51 1.44
C THR A 73 8.88 4.29 1.56
N VAL A 74 8.93 3.43 0.54
CA VAL A 74 9.82 2.25 0.52
C VAL A 74 11.30 2.68 0.56
N ALA A 75 11.67 3.72 -0.19
CA ALA A 75 13.02 4.26 -0.19
C ALA A 75 13.44 4.79 1.20
N ARG A 76 12.55 5.53 1.89
CA ARG A 76 12.81 6.02 3.25
C ARG A 76 12.91 4.89 4.27
N LEU A 77 12.06 3.87 4.15
CA LEU A 77 12.13 2.67 4.99
C LEU A 77 13.49 1.98 4.83
N LYS A 78 13.95 1.79 3.59
CA LYS A 78 15.28 1.23 3.32
C LYS A 78 16.38 2.07 3.98
N ALA A 79 16.37 3.38 3.77
CA ALA A 79 17.37 4.28 4.35
C ALA A 79 17.40 4.21 5.89
N ALA A 80 16.23 4.15 6.55
CA ALA A 80 16.13 4.06 8.01
C ALA A 80 16.55 2.68 8.57
N ALA A 81 16.41 1.61 7.78
CA ALA A 81 16.82 0.26 8.20
C ALA A 81 18.32 0.01 7.99
N GLU A 82 18.97 0.79 7.13
CA GLU A 82 20.38 0.66 6.76
C GLU A 82 21.29 1.71 7.42
N SER A 83 20.72 2.61 8.23
CA SER A 83 21.43 3.56 9.09
C SER A 83 21.77 2.97 10.44
#